data_AF-A0A257WVE1-F1
#
_entry.id   AF-A0A257WVE1-F1
#
_cell.length_a   1.000
_cell.length_b   1.000
_cell.length_c   1.000
_cell.angle_alpha   90.00
_cell.angle_beta   90.00
_cell.angle_gamma   90.00
#
_symmetry.space_group_name_H-M   'P 1'
#
loop_
_entity.id
_entity.type
_entity.pdbx_description
1 polymer ?
#
loop_
_entity_poly.entity_id
_entity_poly.type
_entity_poly.pdbx_seq_one_letter_code
_entity_poly.pdbx_strand_id
1 'polypeptide(L)'
;MISAVMDRPNDRYLASSEVSSFGERVLADIDASINLIRDFDLDKGVKLSREAAMAAQRVSLQVTEFEQSVNIAKDGPWGRRLAKYKQQIAQAVELRMSTADRELSEALPTKPISILGKKGGKGVAKLSAPPDEALVRRATAILVFIEHLRPCATQSGYGSTRAKTLEKLNNRLDQYIEDVLYAARTGEGGDPALAQQYLDIAAGFIAHTRDDKTAEIVRRRAAAAIAA
;
A
#
# COMPACT_ATOMS: atom_id res chain seq x y z
N MET A 1 -2.74 23.02 -38.99
CA MET A 1 -2.35 22.68 -37.60
C MET A 1 -0.85 22.76 -37.51
N ILE A 2 -0.32 23.72 -36.76
CA ILE A 2 1.11 23.94 -36.61
C ILE A 2 1.64 22.82 -35.70
N SER A 3 2.28 21.83 -36.31
CA SER A 3 3.10 20.83 -35.63
C SER A 3 4.40 21.52 -35.21
N ALA A 4 4.40 22.14 -34.02
CA ALA A 4 5.64 22.50 -33.36
C ALA A 4 6.15 21.24 -32.66
N VAL A 5 6.88 20.41 -33.42
CA VAL A 5 7.88 19.53 -32.81
C VAL A 5 8.87 20.48 -32.15
N MET A 6 8.68 20.77 -30.85
CA MET A 6 9.74 21.40 -30.07
C MET A 6 10.94 20.46 -30.11
N ASP A 7 12.01 20.88 -30.76
CA ASP A 7 13.27 20.15 -30.74
C ASP A 7 13.75 20.12 -29.28
N ARG A 8 13.59 18.97 -28.63
CA ARG A 8 13.93 18.83 -27.20
C ARG A 8 15.45 18.86 -27.09
N PRO A 9 16.01 19.70 -26.21
CA PRO A 9 17.45 19.76 -26.04
C PRO A 9 17.99 18.39 -25.60
N ASN A 10 19.13 18.02 -26.16
CA ASN A 10 19.84 16.77 -25.82
C ASN A 10 20.39 16.84 -24.39
N ASP A 11 20.29 15.75 -23.64
CA ASP A 11 20.78 15.68 -22.26
C ASP A 11 22.26 16.00 -22.11
N ARG A 12 23.09 15.66 -23.10
CA ARG A 12 24.52 16.04 -23.14
C ARG A 12 24.71 17.54 -23.22
N TYR A 13 23.91 18.22 -24.04
CA TYR A 13 23.97 19.67 -24.16
C TYR A 13 23.54 20.34 -22.86
N LEU A 14 22.39 19.94 -22.30
CA LEU A 14 21.90 20.50 -21.04
C LEU A 14 22.87 20.28 -19.88
N ALA A 15 23.43 19.07 -19.76
CA ALA A 15 24.38 18.73 -18.71
C ALA A 15 25.69 19.55 -18.77
N SER A 16 26.03 20.08 -19.96
CA SER A 16 27.18 20.98 -20.15
C SER A 16 26.86 22.47 -19.97
N SER A 17 25.60 22.82 -19.70
CA SER A 17 25.13 24.19 -19.50
C SER A 17 24.78 24.48 -18.04
N GLU A 18 24.38 25.72 -17.73
CA GLU A 18 23.94 26.12 -16.38
C GLU A 18 22.70 25.33 -15.88
N VAL A 19 21.90 24.80 -16.82
CA VAL A 19 20.73 23.94 -16.56
C VAL A 19 21.11 22.59 -15.94
N SER A 20 22.39 22.20 -16.03
CA SER A 20 22.90 20.97 -15.41
C SER A 20 22.56 20.89 -13.93
N SER A 21 22.70 22.01 -13.21
CA SER A 21 22.37 22.10 -11.79
C SER A 21 20.90 21.80 -11.47
N PHE A 22 19.98 22.15 -12.37
CA PHE A 22 18.57 21.82 -12.23
C PHE A 22 18.33 20.32 -12.42
N GLY A 23 18.92 19.72 -13.47
CA GLY A 23 18.82 18.29 -13.73
C GLY A 23 19.33 17.45 -12.55
N GLU A 24 20.49 17.82 -11.99
CA GLU A 24 21.06 17.14 -10.83
C GLU A 24 20.16 17.25 -9.58
N ARG A 25 19.50 18.39 -9.34
CA ARG A 25 18.55 18.55 -8.24
C ARG A 25 17.32 17.65 -8.40
N VAL A 26 16.78 17.54 -9.61
CA VAL A 26 15.65 16.64 -9.88
C VAL A 26 16.05 15.18 -9.63
N LEU A 27 17.21 14.76 -10.13
CA LEU A 27 17.71 13.40 -9.93
C LEU A 27 18.01 13.09 -8.44
N ALA A 28 18.44 14.09 -7.67
CA ALA A 28 18.64 13.97 -6.23
C ALA A 28 17.31 13.86 -5.45
N ASP A 29 16.28 14.64 -5.82
CA ASP A 29 14.96 14.54 -5.19
C ASP A 29 14.28 13.19 -5.50
N ILE A 30 14.49 12.64 -6.71
CA ILE A 30 14.03 11.28 -7.05
C ILE A 30 14.69 10.25 -6.13
N ASP A 31 16.01 10.31 -5.95
CA ASP A 31 16.73 9.37 -5.08
C ASP A 31 16.25 9.47 -3.62
N ALA A 32 16.14 10.69 -3.09
CA ALA A 32 15.62 10.94 -1.74
C ALA A 32 14.19 10.39 -1.56
N SER A 33 13.33 10.56 -2.58
CA SER A 33 11.96 10.04 -2.59
C SER A 33 11.93 8.50 -2.55
N ILE A 34 12.78 7.85 -3.34
CA ILE A 34 12.88 6.39 -3.37
C ILE A 34 13.36 5.86 -2.02
N ASN A 35 14.34 6.53 -1.39
CA ASN A 35 14.80 6.18 -0.04
C ASN A 35 13.67 6.34 1.00
N LEU A 36 12.90 7.43 0.95
CA LEU A 36 11.73 7.61 1.81
C LEU A 36 10.71 6.47 1.65
N ILE A 37 10.39 6.09 0.40
CA ILE A 37 9.44 5.00 0.12
C ILE A 37 9.95 3.67 0.69
N ARG A 38 11.25 3.39 0.54
CA ARG A 38 11.85 2.14 1.02
C ARG A 38 11.85 2.05 2.55
N ASP A 39 12.19 3.15 3.21
CA ASP A 39 12.62 3.13 4.60
C ASP A 39 11.61 3.75 5.58
N PHE A 40 10.43 4.19 5.12
CA PHE A 40 9.46 4.82 6.02
C PHE A 40 9.00 3.89 7.14
N ASP A 41 8.82 4.48 8.31
CA ASP A 41 8.47 3.81 9.55
C ASP A 41 6.96 3.73 9.73
N LEU A 42 6.41 2.51 9.84
CA LEU A 42 4.99 2.29 10.07
C LEU A 42 4.53 2.72 11.47
N ASP A 43 5.45 2.75 12.44
CA ASP A 43 5.15 3.18 13.81
C ASP A 43 4.91 4.69 13.90
N LYS A 44 5.39 5.46 12.91
CA LYS A 44 5.09 6.90 12.77
C LYS A 44 3.71 7.17 12.17
N GLY A 45 2.95 6.11 11.87
CA GLY A 45 1.54 6.17 11.52
C GLY A 45 1.26 6.70 10.11
N VAL A 46 -0.02 7.03 9.89
CA VAL A 46 -0.60 7.28 8.56
C VAL A 46 0.01 8.48 7.84
N LYS A 47 0.47 9.51 8.57
CA LYS A 47 1.04 10.72 7.96
C LYS A 47 2.25 10.37 7.09
N LEU A 48 3.19 9.61 7.64
CA LEU A 48 4.41 9.24 6.92
C LEU A 48 4.10 8.28 5.75
N SER A 49 3.12 7.39 5.91
CA SER A 49 2.62 6.55 4.81
C SER A 49 2.06 7.36 3.64
N ARG A 50 1.29 8.43 3.91
CA ARG A 50 0.79 9.32 2.86
C ARG A 50 1.93 10.08 2.21
N GLU A 51 2.88 10.59 2.99
CA GLU A 51 4.08 11.25 2.47
C GLU A 51 4.87 10.34 1.54
N ALA A 52 5.09 9.07 1.92
CA ALA A 52 5.75 8.09 1.08
C ALA A 52 4.97 7.78 -0.22
N ALA A 53 3.64 7.64 -0.15
CA ALA A 53 2.83 7.42 -1.34
C ALA A 53 2.83 8.65 -2.29
N MET A 54 2.80 9.87 -1.72
CA MET A 54 2.94 11.11 -2.50
C MET A 54 4.33 11.24 -3.11
N ALA A 55 5.38 10.79 -2.41
CA ALA A 55 6.72 10.71 -2.98
C ALA A 55 6.77 9.75 -4.19
N ALA A 56 6.05 8.63 -4.14
CA ALA A 56 5.96 7.72 -5.29
C ALA A 56 5.26 8.37 -6.50
N GLN A 57 4.17 9.10 -6.25
CA GLN A 57 3.48 9.88 -7.30
C GLN A 57 4.40 10.96 -7.88
N ARG A 58 5.12 11.69 -7.01
CA ARG A 58 6.07 12.74 -7.42
C ARG A 58 7.18 12.18 -8.30
N VAL A 59 7.79 11.05 -7.92
CA VAL A 59 8.83 10.41 -8.76
C VAL A 59 8.28 9.99 -10.11
N SER A 60 7.08 9.40 -10.16
CA SER A 60 6.43 9.02 -11.42
C SER A 60 6.25 10.24 -12.34
N LEU A 61 5.81 11.37 -11.79
CA LEU A 61 5.65 12.62 -12.53
C LEU A 61 7.00 13.19 -12.96
N GLN A 62 7.96 13.31 -12.05
CA GLN A 62 9.30 13.84 -12.35
C GLN A 62 9.99 13.05 -13.46
N VAL A 63 9.98 11.72 -13.40
CA VAL A 63 10.55 10.89 -14.46
C VAL A 63 9.84 11.14 -15.79
N THR A 64 8.51 11.16 -15.80
CA THR A 64 7.72 11.38 -17.02
C THR A 64 8.01 12.76 -17.63
N GLU A 65 7.94 13.82 -16.84
CA GLU A 65 8.18 15.19 -17.29
C GLU A 65 9.62 15.38 -17.78
N PHE A 66 10.60 14.74 -17.11
CA PHE A 66 11.99 14.83 -17.52
C PHE A 66 12.23 14.16 -18.89
N GLU A 67 11.62 13.00 -19.13
CA GLU A 67 11.70 12.30 -20.43
C GLU A 67 10.89 13.00 -21.53
N GLN A 68 9.85 13.75 -21.16
CA GLN A 68 9.08 14.58 -22.10
C GLN A 68 9.74 15.91 -22.43
N SER A 69 10.57 16.45 -21.54
CA SER A 69 11.21 17.76 -21.71
C SER A 69 12.60 17.68 -22.34
N VAL A 70 13.29 16.56 -22.17
CA VAL A 70 14.70 16.38 -22.59
C VAL A 70 14.84 15.18 -23.51
N ASN A 71 15.64 15.30 -24.57
CA ASN A 71 16.03 14.15 -25.37
C ASN A 71 17.14 13.36 -24.64
N ILE A 72 16.73 12.34 -23.89
CA ILE A 72 17.60 11.54 -23.03
C ILE A 72 18.34 10.46 -23.85
N ALA A 73 19.67 10.57 -23.94
CA ALA A 73 20.49 9.49 -24.47
C ALA A 73 20.64 8.36 -23.43
N LYS A 74 20.51 7.10 -23.86
CA LYS A 74 20.65 5.92 -22.98
C LYS A 74 21.97 5.93 -22.19
N ASP A 75 23.07 6.26 -22.87
CA ASP A 75 24.41 6.40 -22.30
C ASP A 75 24.80 7.88 -22.08
N GLY A 76 23.80 8.74 -21.92
CA GLY A 76 23.98 10.14 -21.58
C GLY A 76 24.15 10.38 -20.07
N PRO A 77 24.43 11.62 -19.66
CA PRO A 77 24.70 11.99 -18.26
C PRO A 77 23.57 11.62 -17.28
N TRP A 78 22.33 11.55 -17.78
CA TRP A 78 21.14 11.31 -16.96
C TRP A 78 20.41 10.00 -17.31
N GLY A 79 20.54 9.50 -18.54
CA GLY A 79 19.76 8.35 -19.02
C GLY A 79 19.92 7.07 -18.20
N ARG A 80 21.15 6.71 -17.82
CA ARG A 80 21.39 5.52 -16.97
C ARG A 80 20.76 5.67 -15.58
N ARG A 81 20.78 6.86 -15.00
CA ARG A 81 20.19 7.13 -13.67
C ARG A 81 18.67 7.07 -13.72
N LEU A 82 18.04 7.68 -14.72
CA LEU A 82 16.58 7.62 -14.91
C LEU A 82 16.08 6.18 -15.12
N ALA A 83 16.78 5.40 -15.95
CA ALA A 83 16.46 3.99 -16.15
C ALA A 83 16.53 3.20 -14.82
N LYS A 84 17.57 3.45 -14.02
CA LYS A 84 17.73 2.86 -12.68
C LYS A 84 16.61 3.28 -11.73
N TYR A 85 16.26 4.56 -11.68
CA TYR A 85 15.20 5.07 -10.80
C TYR A 85 13.84 4.46 -11.11
N LYS A 86 13.49 4.25 -12.40
CA LYS A 86 12.27 3.55 -12.81
C LYS A 86 12.17 2.14 -12.22
N GLN A 87 13.28 1.42 -12.17
CA GLN A 87 13.33 0.09 -11.54
C GLN A 87 13.27 0.18 -10.02
N GLN A 88 14.01 1.12 -9.43
CA GLN A 88 14.12 1.26 -7.98
C GLN A 88 12.82 1.71 -7.31
N ILE A 89 12.05 2.62 -7.92
CA ILE A 89 10.74 2.99 -7.37
C ILE A 89 9.79 1.79 -7.33
N ALA A 90 9.75 0.99 -8.39
CA ALA A 90 8.92 -0.20 -8.42
C ALA A 90 9.34 -1.18 -7.33
N GLN A 91 10.63 -1.49 -7.22
CA GLN A 91 11.16 -2.37 -6.18
C GLN A 91 10.87 -1.85 -4.77
N ALA A 92 11.05 -0.55 -4.51
CA ALA A 92 10.78 0.05 -3.21
C ALA A 92 9.29 -0.06 -2.85
N VAL A 93 8.39 0.28 -3.77
CA VAL A 93 6.94 0.16 -3.57
C VAL A 93 6.53 -1.30 -3.33
N GLU A 94 7.02 -2.24 -4.15
CA GLU A 94 6.71 -3.66 -4.02
C GLU A 94 7.22 -4.25 -2.71
N LEU A 95 8.42 -3.88 -2.27
CA LEU A 95 8.97 -4.28 -0.97
C LEU A 95 8.02 -3.86 0.16
N ARG A 96 7.52 -2.62 0.15
CA ARG A 96 6.56 -2.16 1.16
C ARG A 96 5.24 -2.90 1.07
N MET A 97 4.69 -3.09 -0.13
CA MET A 97 3.44 -3.85 -0.30
C MET A 97 3.57 -5.30 0.19
N SER A 98 4.75 -5.90 0.08
CA SER A 98 5.00 -7.27 0.54
C SER A 98 4.83 -7.45 2.05
N THR A 99 4.99 -6.38 2.84
CA THR A 99 4.81 -6.43 4.30
C THR A 99 3.35 -6.33 4.74
N ALA A 100 2.43 -5.92 3.86
CA ALA A 100 1.04 -5.63 4.22
C ALA A 100 0.30 -6.83 4.79
N ASP A 101 0.55 -8.03 4.24
CA ASP A 101 -0.06 -9.27 4.74
C ASP A 101 0.39 -9.60 6.17
N ARG A 102 1.66 -9.32 6.50
CA ARG A 102 2.19 -9.52 7.85
C ARG A 102 1.55 -8.53 8.83
N GLU A 103 1.56 -7.24 8.52
CA GLU A 103 0.96 -6.20 9.38
C GLU A 103 -0.53 -6.47 9.61
N LEU A 104 -1.25 -6.88 8.56
CA LEU A 104 -2.66 -7.28 8.68
C LEU A 104 -2.84 -8.55 9.53
N SER A 105 -1.90 -9.49 9.49
CA SER A 105 -1.92 -10.69 10.34
C SER A 105 -1.79 -10.38 11.82
N GLU A 106 -0.89 -9.45 12.12
CA GLU A 106 -0.58 -9.07 13.50
C GLU A 106 -1.75 -8.29 14.09
N ALA A 107 -2.38 -7.40 13.30
CA ALA A 107 -3.56 -6.64 13.72
C ALA A 107 -4.84 -7.50 13.85
N LEU A 108 -4.97 -8.57 13.06
CA LEU A 108 -6.14 -9.47 13.05
C LEU A 108 -5.72 -10.90 13.43
N PRO A 109 -5.47 -11.16 14.72
CA PRO A 109 -4.87 -12.41 15.17
C PRO A 109 -5.85 -13.59 15.01
N THR A 110 -5.31 -14.73 14.58
CA THR A 110 -6.05 -16.00 14.51
C THR A 110 -5.46 -17.03 15.47
N LYS A 111 -6.26 -18.01 15.88
CA LYS A 111 -5.86 -19.19 16.64
C LYS A 111 -6.09 -20.44 15.79
N PRO A 112 -5.22 -21.47 15.87
CA PRO A 112 -5.45 -22.71 15.15
C PRO A 112 -6.72 -23.39 15.67
N ILE A 113 -7.51 -23.96 14.76
CA ILE A 113 -8.61 -24.84 15.15
C ILE A 113 -8.02 -26.20 15.54
N SER A 114 -8.13 -26.59 16.81
CA SER A 114 -7.87 -27.96 17.24
C SER A 114 -9.14 -28.79 17.08
N ILE A 115 -9.50 -29.13 15.83
CA ILE A 115 -10.47 -30.21 15.60
C ILE A 115 -9.66 -31.48 15.41
N LEU A 116 -9.69 -32.32 16.44
CA LEU A 116 -9.41 -33.76 16.43
C LEU A 116 -8.60 -34.25 15.20
N GLY A 117 -7.29 -34.05 15.21
CA GLY A 117 -6.34 -34.84 14.42
C GLY A 117 -6.07 -34.46 12.95
N LYS A 118 -6.64 -33.39 12.38
CA LYS A 118 -6.22 -32.92 11.03
C LYS A 118 -5.33 -31.67 11.10
N LYS A 119 -4.02 -31.86 10.97
CA LYS A 119 -3.07 -30.77 10.63
C LYS A 119 -3.57 -30.04 9.38
N GLY A 120 -3.89 -28.76 9.50
CA GLY A 120 -4.25 -27.90 8.35
C GLY A 120 -5.59 -27.17 8.42
N GLY A 121 -6.32 -27.20 9.55
CA GLY A 121 -7.51 -26.37 9.71
C GLY A 121 -7.19 -24.87 9.60
N LYS A 122 -7.98 -24.13 8.81
CA LYS A 122 -7.93 -22.65 8.76
C LYS A 122 -8.06 -22.11 10.18
N GLY A 123 -7.21 -21.17 10.60
CA GLY A 123 -7.31 -20.56 11.92
C GLY A 123 -8.57 -19.69 12.05
N VAL A 124 -9.19 -19.66 13.22
CA VAL A 124 -10.34 -18.78 13.53
C VAL A 124 -9.87 -17.54 14.26
N ALA A 125 -10.68 -16.47 14.25
CA ALA A 125 -10.36 -15.24 14.97
C ALA A 125 -10.04 -15.49 16.46
N LYS A 126 -8.97 -14.84 16.95
CA LYS A 126 -8.55 -14.92 18.35
C LYS A 126 -9.16 -13.75 19.13
N LEU A 127 -10.35 -13.99 19.68
CA LEU A 127 -11.13 -12.99 20.44
C LEU A 127 -10.92 -13.15 21.95
N SER A 128 -9.66 -13.17 22.40
CA SER A 128 -9.29 -13.38 23.81
C SER A 128 -8.71 -12.14 24.49
N ALA A 129 -8.41 -11.10 23.72
CA ALA A 129 -7.87 -9.84 24.19
C ALA A 129 -8.37 -8.71 23.30
N PRO A 130 -8.43 -7.47 23.82
CA PRO A 130 -8.66 -6.29 22.99
C PRO A 130 -7.67 -6.17 21.83
N PRO A 131 -8.06 -5.54 20.72
CA PRO A 131 -7.15 -5.22 19.64
C PRO A 131 -5.95 -4.40 20.12
N ASP A 132 -4.75 -4.77 19.70
CA ASP A 132 -3.55 -3.99 19.97
C ASP A 132 -3.54 -2.76 19.05
N GLU A 133 -3.68 -1.58 19.65
CA GLU A 133 -3.74 -0.33 18.90
C GLU A 133 -2.47 -0.05 18.08
N ALA A 134 -1.30 -0.49 18.52
CA ALA A 134 -0.06 -0.29 17.78
C ALA A 134 -0.07 -1.13 16.50
N LEU A 135 -0.48 -2.39 16.59
CA LEU A 135 -0.60 -3.28 15.43
C LEU A 135 -1.68 -2.77 14.46
N VAL A 136 -2.83 -2.31 14.99
CA VAL A 136 -3.89 -1.70 14.17
C VAL A 136 -3.38 -0.45 13.45
N ARG A 137 -2.64 0.44 14.15
CA ARG A 137 -2.05 1.64 13.53
C ARG A 137 -1.09 1.30 12.41
N ARG A 138 -0.22 0.30 12.59
CA ARG A 138 0.73 -0.13 11.55
C ARG A 138 0.02 -0.74 10.34
N ALA A 139 -1.00 -1.57 10.56
CA ALA A 139 -1.84 -2.12 9.49
C ALA A 139 -2.57 -1.00 8.72
N THR A 140 -3.17 -0.03 9.42
CA THR A 140 -3.77 1.15 8.78
C THR A 140 -2.73 1.93 7.97
N ALA A 141 -1.54 2.15 8.53
CA ALA A 141 -0.48 2.90 7.87
C ALA A 141 -0.07 2.25 6.54
N ILE A 142 0.09 0.92 6.48
CA ILE A 142 0.46 0.25 5.22
C ILE A 142 -0.71 0.21 4.21
N LEU A 143 -1.95 0.06 4.68
CA LEU A 143 -3.13 0.06 3.81
C LEU A 143 -3.36 1.44 3.17
N VAL A 144 -3.19 2.53 3.93
CA VAL A 144 -3.26 3.90 3.41
C VAL A 144 -2.18 4.14 2.36
N PHE A 145 -0.96 3.64 2.57
CA PHE A 145 0.10 3.72 1.56
C PHE A 145 -0.36 3.05 0.25
N ILE A 146 -0.87 1.82 0.31
CA ILE A 146 -1.35 1.07 -0.86
C ILE A 146 -2.52 1.77 -1.57
N GLU A 147 -3.47 2.30 -0.79
CA GLU A 147 -4.59 3.09 -1.29
C GLU A 147 -4.10 4.26 -2.15
N HIS A 148 -3.15 5.05 -1.61
CA HIS A 148 -2.65 6.28 -2.23
C HIS A 148 -1.71 6.05 -3.41
N LEU A 149 -1.27 4.82 -3.66
CA LEU A 149 -0.52 4.49 -4.87
C LEU A 149 -1.39 4.42 -6.13
N ARG A 150 -2.72 4.34 -5.99
CA ARG A 150 -3.66 4.18 -7.13
C ARG A 150 -3.37 5.13 -8.31
N PRO A 151 -3.11 6.44 -8.13
CA PRO A 151 -2.94 7.35 -9.26
C PRO A 151 -1.72 7.07 -10.14
N CYS A 152 -0.65 6.48 -9.60
CA CYS A 152 0.61 6.28 -10.33
C CYS A 152 0.93 4.80 -10.62
N ALA A 153 0.15 3.86 -10.09
CA ALA A 153 0.45 2.43 -10.14
C ALA A 153 0.60 1.85 -11.55
N THR A 154 -0.27 2.23 -12.48
CA THR A 154 -0.24 1.71 -13.87
C THR A 154 1.01 2.13 -14.62
N GLN A 155 1.44 3.38 -14.45
CA GLN A 155 2.56 3.96 -15.22
C GLN A 155 3.92 3.63 -14.59
N SER A 156 3.95 3.27 -13.31
CA SER A 156 5.18 3.06 -12.55
C SER A 156 5.64 1.60 -12.43
N GLY A 157 5.03 0.68 -13.18
CA GLY A 157 5.48 -0.71 -13.28
C GLY A 157 5.06 -1.67 -12.16
N TYR A 158 4.40 -1.19 -11.09
CA TYR A 158 3.94 -2.02 -9.95
C TYR A 158 2.41 -2.19 -9.89
N GLY A 159 1.68 -1.78 -10.93
CA GLY A 159 0.21 -1.88 -10.98
C GLY A 159 -0.33 -3.30 -10.81
N SER A 160 0.29 -4.29 -11.46
CA SER A 160 -0.11 -5.70 -11.31
C SER A 160 0.14 -6.21 -9.89
N THR A 161 1.30 -5.89 -9.31
CA THR A 161 1.63 -6.26 -7.93
C THR A 161 0.66 -5.65 -6.94
N ARG A 162 0.30 -4.36 -7.10
CA ARG A 162 -0.73 -3.70 -6.28
C ARG A 162 -2.08 -4.42 -6.35
N ALA A 163 -2.52 -4.80 -7.55
CA ALA A 163 -3.80 -5.52 -7.73
C ALA A 163 -3.80 -6.87 -7.01
N LYS A 164 -2.73 -7.67 -7.17
CA LYS A 164 -2.57 -8.97 -6.50
C LYS A 164 -2.50 -8.82 -4.98
N THR A 165 -1.79 -7.81 -4.48
CA THR A 165 -1.74 -7.53 -3.04
C THR A 165 -3.13 -7.20 -2.50
N LEU A 166 -3.90 -6.34 -3.16
CA LEU A 166 -5.26 -6.00 -2.72
C LEU A 166 -6.20 -7.21 -2.75
N GLU A 167 -6.13 -8.05 -3.79
CA GLU A 167 -6.90 -9.30 -3.85
C GLU A 167 -6.59 -10.21 -2.66
N LYS A 168 -5.30 -10.43 -2.37
CA LYS A 168 -4.86 -11.25 -1.23
C LYS A 168 -5.38 -10.68 0.11
N LEU A 169 -5.20 -9.38 0.33
CA LEU A 169 -5.65 -8.71 1.56
C LEU A 169 -7.17 -8.79 1.72
N ASN A 170 -7.92 -8.61 0.63
CA ASN A 170 -9.37 -8.68 0.62
C ASN A 170 -9.89 -10.08 0.95
N ASN A 171 -9.32 -11.14 0.35
CA ASN A 171 -9.69 -12.52 0.65
C ASN A 171 -9.47 -12.86 2.12
N ARG A 172 -8.40 -12.32 2.72
CA ARG A 172 -8.11 -12.49 4.15
C ARG A 172 -9.12 -11.74 5.03
N LEU A 173 -9.41 -10.48 4.70
CA LEU A 173 -10.38 -9.67 5.43
C LEU A 173 -11.75 -10.32 5.42
N ASP A 174 -12.20 -10.79 4.25
CA ASP A 174 -13.48 -11.48 4.13
C ASP A 174 -13.53 -12.73 5.01
N GLN A 175 -12.51 -13.59 4.96
CA GLN A 175 -12.45 -14.78 5.81
C GLN A 175 -12.48 -14.42 7.30
N TYR A 176 -11.69 -13.42 7.72
CA TYR A 176 -11.65 -13.00 9.12
C TYR A 176 -13.00 -12.42 9.58
N ILE A 177 -13.65 -11.61 8.74
CA ILE A 177 -14.98 -11.04 9.03
C ILE A 177 -16.01 -12.16 9.21
N GLU A 178 -16.02 -13.17 8.33
CA GLU A 178 -16.94 -14.30 8.49
C GLU A 178 -16.67 -15.08 9.78
N ASP A 179 -15.41 -15.30 10.14
CA ASP A 179 -15.04 -16.01 11.37
C ASP A 179 -15.49 -15.24 12.63
N VAL A 180 -15.34 -13.91 12.65
CA VAL A 180 -15.77 -13.08 13.78
C VAL A 180 -17.30 -12.97 13.84
N LEU A 181 -17.98 -12.85 12.69
CA LEU A 181 -19.45 -12.85 12.64
C LEU A 181 -20.03 -14.18 13.13
N TYR A 182 -19.38 -15.30 12.80
CA TYR A 182 -19.77 -16.61 13.33
C TYR A 182 -19.67 -16.63 14.86
N ALA A 183 -18.52 -16.24 15.41
CA ALA A 183 -18.32 -16.21 16.86
C ALA A 183 -19.29 -15.26 17.59
N ALA A 184 -19.61 -14.11 16.97
CA ALA A 184 -20.58 -13.16 17.53
C ALA A 184 -22.00 -13.75 17.64
N ARG A 185 -22.44 -14.53 16.63
CA ARG A 185 -23.78 -15.12 16.59
C ARG A 185 -23.95 -16.34 17.48
N THR A 186 -22.93 -17.19 17.56
CA THR A 186 -23.02 -18.46 18.30
C THR A 186 -22.63 -18.29 19.77
N GLY A 187 -21.91 -17.22 20.11
CA GLY A 187 -21.19 -17.10 21.39
C GLY A 187 -20.02 -18.09 21.51
N GLU A 188 -19.80 -18.94 20.51
CA GLU A 188 -18.71 -19.90 20.45
C GLU A 188 -17.53 -19.27 19.72
N GLY A 189 -16.47 -18.94 20.46
CA GLY A 189 -15.22 -18.49 19.83
C GLY A 189 -14.53 -17.34 20.55
N GLY A 190 -15.23 -16.61 21.41
CA GLY A 190 -14.69 -15.59 22.32
C GLY A 190 -15.73 -14.56 22.76
N ASP A 191 -15.26 -13.43 23.26
CA ASP A 191 -16.11 -12.37 23.83
C ASP A 191 -16.84 -11.56 22.72
N PRO A 192 -18.19 -11.46 22.75
CA PRO A 192 -18.97 -10.65 21.81
C PRO A 192 -18.56 -9.16 21.77
N ALA A 193 -18.14 -8.58 22.90
CA ALA A 193 -17.67 -7.20 22.94
C ALA A 193 -16.34 -7.03 22.19
N LEU A 194 -15.47 -8.05 22.22
CA LEU A 194 -14.26 -8.08 21.41
C LEU A 194 -14.57 -8.32 19.94
N ALA A 195 -15.57 -9.15 19.63
CA ALA A 195 -16.01 -9.38 18.26
C ALA A 195 -16.42 -8.08 17.56
N GLN A 196 -17.19 -7.22 18.24
CA GLN A 196 -17.57 -5.91 17.69
C GLN A 196 -16.34 -5.03 17.40
N GLN A 197 -15.39 -4.93 18.33
CA GLN A 197 -14.18 -4.12 18.15
C GLN A 197 -13.36 -4.58 16.93
N TYR A 198 -13.18 -5.90 16.78
CA TYR A 198 -12.46 -6.46 15.64
C TYR A 198 -13.22 -6.30 14.31
N LEU A 199 -14.56 -6.37 14.31
CA LEU A 199 -15.38 -6.11 13.12
C LEU A 199 -15.30 -4.65 12.67
N ASP A 200 -15.28 -3.71 13.61
CA ASP A 200 -15.12 -2.27 13.30
C ASP A 200 -13.74 -1.99 12.69
N ILE A 201 -12.69 -2.60 13.24
CA ILE A 201 -11.32 -2.51 12.68
C ILE A 201 -11.26 -3.12 11.29
N ALA A 202 -11.78 -4.33 11.10
CA ALA A 202 -11.79 -5.00 9.80
C ALA A 202 -12.58 -4.19 8.75
N ALA A 203 -13.70 -3.57 9.14
CA ALA A 203 -14.42 -2.64 8.28
C ALA A 203 -13.59 -1.40 7.93
N GLY A 204 -12.84 -0.85 8.89
CA GLY A 204 -11.87 0.23 8.63
C GLY A 204 -10.81 -0.17 7.60
N PHE A 205 -10.28 -1.39 7.68
CA PHE A 205 -9.33 -1.90 6.69
C PHE A 205 -9.96 -2.11 5.30
N ILE A 206 -11.21 -2.58 5.24
CA ILE A 206 -11.97 -2.71 3.99
C ILE A 206 -12.16 -1.36 3.29
N ALA A 207 -12.33 -0.26 4.04
CA ALA A 207 -12.44 1.07 3.45
C ALA A 207 -11.20 1.45 2.62
N HIS A 208 -10.01 1.07 3.08
CA HIS A 208 -8.75 1.33 2.37
C HIS A 208 -8.51 0.37 1.20
N THR A 209 -8.95 -0.88 1.29
CA THR A 209 -8.65 -1.91 0.28
C THR A 209 -9.72 -2.01 -0.81
N ARG A 210 -10.94 -1.53 -0.55
CA ARG A 210 -12.08 -1.51 -1.47
C ARG A 210 -12.69 -0.12 -1.55
N ASP A 211 -13.59 0.20 -0.63
CA ASP A 211 -14.34 1.45 -0.55
C ASP A 211 -15.15 1.55 0.75
N ASP A 212 -15.57 2.77 1.09
CA ASP A 212 -16.39 3.07 2.28
C ASP A 212 -17.74 2.37 2.28
N LYS A 213 -18.34 2.14 1.11
CA LYS A 213 -19.64 1.48 0.99
C LYS A 213 -19.57 0.02 1.43
N THR A 214 -18.51 -0.69 1.03
CA THR A 214 -18.27 -2.07 1.43
C THR A 214 -17.98 -2.15 2.92
N ALA A 215 -17.22 -1.19 3.46
CA ALA A 215 -16.97 -1.08 4.90
C ALA A 215 -18.29 -0.89 5.67
N GLU A 216 -19.20 -0.04 5.18
CA GLU A 216 -20.50 0.18 5.80
C GLU A 216 -21.37 -1.09 5.80
N ILE A 217 -21.34 -1.89 4.72
CA ILE A 217 -22.03 -3.18 4.68
C ILE A 217 -21.51 -4.11 5.77
N VAL A 218 -20.19 -4.17 5.99
CA VAL A 218 -19.60 -4.97 7.08
C VAL A 218 -20.09 -4.50 8.45
N ARG A 219 -20.09 -3.19 8.72
CA ARG A 219 -20.61 -2.63 9.99
C ARG A 219 -22.08 -2.96 10.22
N ARG A 220 -22.91 -2.87 9.18
CA ARG A 220 -24.33 -3.25 9.26
C ARG A 220 -24.51 -4.75 9.56
N ARG A 221 -23.71 -5.61 8.94
CA ARG A 221 -23.70 -7.06 9.23
C ARG A 221 -23.27 -7.36 10.67
N ALA A 222 -22.29 -6.62 11.19
CA ALA A 222 -21.83 -6.72 12.57
C ALA A 222 -22.94 -6.37 13.57
N ALA A 223 -23.60 -5.22 13.37
CA ALA A 223 -24.70 -4.78 14.21
C ALA A 223 -25.86 -5.80 14.24
N ALA A 224 -26.22 -6.37 13.09
CA ALA A 224 -27.24 -7.40 13.00
C ALA A 224 -26.86 -8.72 13.68
N ALA A 225 -25.58 -9.09 13.66
CA ALA A 225 -25.09 -10.31 14.30
C ALA A 225 -25.08 -10.24 15.83
N ILE A 226 -24.94 -9.04 16.39
CA ILE A 226 -24.88 -8.81 17.85
C ILE A 226 -26.28 -8.59 18.44
N ALA A 227 -27.21 -8.07 17.66
CA ALA A 227 -28.59 -7.87 18.08
C ALA A 227 -29.45 -9.15 18.05
N ALA A 228 -28.93 -10.24 17.49
CA ALA A 228 -29.60 -11.54 17.33
C ALA A 228 -29.28 -12.47 18.51
#